data_AF-A0A6N6QG96-F1
#
_entry.id   AF-A0A6N6QG96-F1
#
_cell.length_a   1.000
_cell.length_b   1.000
_cell.length_c   1.000
_cell.angle_alpha   90.00
_cell.angle_beta   90.00
_cell.angle_gamma   90.00
#
_symmetry.space_group_name_H-M   'P 1'
#
loop_
_entity.id
_entity.type
_entity.pdbx_description
1 polymer ?
#
loop_
_entity_poly.entity_id
_entity_poly.type
_entity_poly.pdbx_seq_one_letter_code
_entity_poly.pdbx_strand_id
1 'polypeptide(L)'
;MILLIGAGGYVGTQFARELRARGREFTAPRHAELDASRFDALLAWLRGRRPEFVVNCAGYTGKPNVDACESDRAGTLAGNVLLPQTIAHACAAAGIPWGHVSSGCIYSGAKVRGDDGRLRVEKDLMAPGVRGLLDGARDRLVGFAEEDAPNFSFRDGPCSFYSGTKALGEEAIAGIGESFVWRLRIPFDHVDGARNYLSKIQRYSRVYDNANSISHLGDFVSACLDCWDQRVPFETYNITNPGFVTTRDVVALIEARLRPGRRFEYWQDDAEFYGVAAKTPRSNCILDSGKLLRAGVRIRPVTEALEDALARWQPEKPPTP
;
A
#
# COMPACT_ATOMS: atom_id res chain seq x y z
N MET A 1 3.31 13.93 21.52
CA MET A 1 2.02 13.30 21.20
C MET A 1 1.75 13.31 19.70
N ILE A 2 1.40 12.16 19.11
CA ILE A 2 1.00 11.98 17.70
C ILE A 2 -0.54 12.03 17.56
N LEU A 3 -1.06 12.67 16.50
CA LEU A 3 -2.47 12.52 16.09
C LEU A 3 -2.58 11.41 15.04
N LEU A 4 -3.38 10.36 15.31
CA LEU A 4 -3.64 9.26 14.38
C LEU A 4 -5.07 9.35 13.81
N ILE A 5 -5.18 9.70 12.53
CA ILE A 5 -6.45 9.76 11.80
C ILE A 5 -6.69 8.42 11.12
N GLY A 6 -7.91 7.87 11.26
CA GLY A 6 -8.29 6.59 10.66
C GLY A 6 -7.87 5.36 11.47
N ALA A 7 -7.69 5.48 12.79
CA ALA A 7 -7.23 4.40 13.68
C ALA A 7 -8.13 3.14 13.70
N GLY A 8 -9.42 3.27 13.38
CA GLY A 8 -10.34 2.13 13.31
C GLY A 8 -10.25 1.32 12.01
N GLY A 9 -9.45 1.77 11.03
CA GLY A 9 -9.21 1.04 9.79
C GLY A 9 -8.19 -0.09 9.95
N TYR A 10 -8.02 -0.89 8.89
CA TYR A 10 -7.05 -2.00 8.86
C TYR A 10 -5.61 -1.54 9.15
N VAL A 11 -5.14 -0.54 8.41
CA VAL A 11 -3.79 0.03 8.59
C VAL A 11 -3.69 0.85 9.87
N GLY A 12 -4.71 1.67 10.16
CA GLY A 12 -4.75 2.50 11.37
C GLY A 12 -4.72 1.69 12.68
N THR A 13 -5.34 0.50 12.70
CA THR A 13 -5.28 -0.40 13.86
C THR A 13 -3.85 -0.88 14.09
N GLN A 14 -3.10 -1.16 13.02
CA GLN A 14 -1.70 -1.55 13.14
C GLN A 14 -0.82 -0.38 13.59
N PHE A 15 -1.03 0.85 13.09
CA PHE A 15 -0.37 2.05 13.64
C PHE A 15 -0.62 2.22 15.14
N ALA A 16 -1.87 2.08 15.59
CA ALA A 16 -2.20 2.17 17.00
C ALA A 16 -1.56 1.06 17.85
N ARG A 17 -1.34 -0.14 17.29
CA ARG A 17 -0.60 -1.22 17.96
C ARG A 17 0.89 -0.89 18.07
N GLU A 18 1.50 -0.46 16.98
CA GLU A 18 2.93 -0.14 16.94
C GLU A 18 3.27 1.07 17.83
N LEU A 19 2.46 2.12 17.82
CA LEU A 19 2.64 3.28 18.70
C LEU A 19 2.59 2.88 20.18
N ARG A 20 1.67 1.98 20.57
CA ARG A 20 1.62 1.44 21.94
C ARG A 20 2.86 0.60 22.26
N ALA A 21 3.28 -0.27 21.34
CA ALA A 21 4.46 -1.11 21.51
C ALA A 21 5.74 -0.28 21.71
N ARG A 22 5.85 0.87 21.03
CA ARG A 22 6.94 1.84 21.17
C ARG A 22 6.80 2.78 22.38
N GLY A 23 5.72 2.67 23.17
CA GLY A 23 5.44 3.61 24.26
C GLY A 23 5.24 5.07 23.80
N ARG A 24 4.86 5.29 22.53
CA ARG A 24 4.62 6.62 21.96
C ARG A 24 3.22 7.10 22.33
N GLU A 25 3.15 8.29 22.91
CA GLU A 25 1.88 8.94 23.22
C GLU A 25 1.17 9.34 21.91
N PHE A 26 -0.08 8.92 21.76
CA PHE A 26 -0.91 9.30 20.62
C PHE A 26 -2.38 9.46 21.01
N THR A 27 -3.11 10.22 20.20
CA THR A 27 -4.56 10.33 20.28
C THR A 27 -5.18 9.94 18.93
N ALA A 28 -6.33 9.27 19.00
CA ALA A 28 -7.00 8.71 17.83
C ALA A 28 -8.50 9.04 17.92
N PRO A 29 -8.90 10.30 17.65
CA PRO A 29 -10.30 10.70 17.72
C PRO A 29 -11.13 9.92 16.70
N ARG A 30 -12.35 9.56 17.10
CA ARG A 30 -13.37 9.03 16.18
C ARG A 30 -13.83 10.14 15.24
N HIS A 31 -14.42 9.76 14.11
CA HIS A 31 -14.94 10.73 13.14
C HIS A 31 -15.95 11.72 13.75
N ALA A 32 -16.78 11.27 14.71
CA ALA A 32 -17.71 12.13 15.44
C ALA A 32 -17.03 13.15 16.38
N GLU A 33 -15.78 12.89 16.78
CA GLU A 33 -14.98 13.76 17.66
C GLU A 33 -14.10 14.72 16.84
N LEU A 34 -13.63 14.27 15.67
CA LEU A 34 -12.87 15.07 14.72
C LEU A 34 -13.15 14.63 13.29
N ASP A 35 -13.88 15.46 12.55
CA ASP A 35 -14.02 15.31 11.11
C ASP A 35 -12.83 15.96 10.40
N ALA A 36 -11.85 15.13 10.03
CA ALA A 36 -10.63 15.56 9.33
C ALA A 36 -10.90 16.08 7.90
N SER A 37 -12.11 15.92 7.35
CA SER A 37 -12.49 16.52 6.07
C SER A 37 -12.89 18.00 6.19
N ARG A 38 -13.05 18.51 7.41
CA ARG A 38 -13.38 19.91 7.68
C ARG A 38 -12.14 20.69 8.12
N PHE A 39 -11.63 21.53 7.22
CA PHE A 39 -10.43 22.34 7.43
C PHE A 39 -10.44 23.10 8.77
N ASP A 40 -11.49 23.89 9.05
CA ASP A 40 -11.54 24.72 10.25
C ASP A 40 -11.53 23.90 11.54
N ALA A 41 -12.24 22.76 11.54
CA ALA A 41 -12.30 21.86 12.69
C ALA A 41 -10.93 21.21 12.94
N LEU A 42 -10.29 20.72 11.89
CA LEU A 42 -8.95 20.13 11.98
C LEU A 42 -7.91 21.16 12.40
N LEU A 43 -7.90 22.36 11.80
CA LEU A 43 -6.96 23.43 12.14
C LEU A 43 -7.12 23.88 13.60
N ALA A 44 -8.36 24.08 14.07
CA ALA A 44 -8.63 24.43 15.46
C ALA A 44 -8.13 23.34 16.43
N TRP A 45 -8.36 22.07 16.09
CA TRP A 45 -7.85 20.94 16.87
C TRP A 45 -6.33 20.93 16.93
N LEU A 46 -5.67 21.09 15.78
CA LEU A 46 -4.20 21.10 15.66
C LEU A 46 -3.58 22.24 16.47
N ARG A 47 -4.15 23.46 16.40
CA ARG A 47 -3.67 24.61 17.17
C ARG A 47 -3.90 24.48 18.67
N GLY A 48 -5.03 23.87 19.07
CA GLY A 48 -5.38 23.70 20.48
C GLY A 48 -4.57 22.61 21.19
N ARG A 49 -4.20 21.55 20.48
CA ARG A 49 -3.49 20.39 21.08
C ARG A 49 -2.03 20.26 20.69
N ARG A 50 -1.60 20.93 19.62
CA ARG A 50 -0.21 20.98 19.13
C ARG A 50 0.47 19.60 19.12
N PRO A 51 -0.09 18.60 18.40
CA PRO A 51 0.64 17.34 18.21
C PRO A 51 1.99 17.61 17.53
N GLU A 52 2.98 16.77 17.81
CA GLU A 52 4.30 16.89 17.17
C GLU A 52 4.27 16.38 15.72
N PHE A 53 3.32 15.49 15.41
CA PHE A 53 3.20 14.82 14.12
C PHE A 53 1.78 14.29 13.92
N VAL A 54 1.31 14.27 12.67
CA VAL A 54 0.02 13.70 12.28
C VAL A 54 0.24 12.50 11.37
N VAL A 55 -0.46 11.39 11.63
CA VAL A 55 -0.50 10.22 10.75
C VAL A 55 -1.90 10.09 10.17
N ASN A 56 -2.02 10.17 8.85
CA ASN A 56 -3.26 9.93 8.13
C ASN A 56 -3.29 8.51 7.54
N CYS A 57 -4.08 7.63 8.17
CA CYS A 57 -4.43 6.30 7.64
C CYS A 57 -5.83 6.25 7.01
N ALA A 58 -6.56 7.37 6.99
CA ALA A 58 -7.88 7.43 6.39
C ALA A 58 -7.77 7.52 4.86
N GLY A 59 -8.70 6.82 4.20
CA GLY A 59 -8.79 6.74 2.75
C GLY A 59 -9.93 5.79 2.36
N TYR A 60 -10.27 5.79 1.08
CA TYR A 60 -11.38 5.01 0.55
C TYR A 60 -10.88 3.94 -0.43
N THR A 61 -11.10 2.66 -0.08
CA THR A 61 -10.69 1.50 -0.89
C THR A 61 -11.86 0.75 -1.51
N GLY A 62 -13.07 1.32 -1.41
CA GLY A 62 -14.32 0.63 -1.74
C GLY A 62 -14.69 -0.47 -0.74
N LYS A 63 -15.96 -0.87 -0.74
CA LYS A 63 -16.49 -2.02 0.01
C LYS A 63 -17.24 -2.94 -0.96
N PRO A 64 -16.87 -4.23 -1.10
CA PRO A 64 -15.83 -4.94 -0.35
C PRO A 64 -14.40 -4.70 -0.87
N ASN A 65 -14.25 -4.15 -2.08
CA ASN A 65 -12.96 -3.97 -2.74
C ASN A 65 -13.00 -2.75 -3.70
N VAL A 66 -11.90 -2.56 -4.43
CA VAL A 66 -11.70 -1.39 -5.31
C VAL A 66 -12.69 -1.31 -6.48
N ASP A 67 -13.41 -2.38 -6.83
CA ASP A 67 -14.45 -2.33 -7.86
C ASP A 67 -15.59 -1.40 -7.45
N ALA A 68 -15.85 -1.28 -6.14
CA ALA A 68 -16.87 -0.37 -5.63
C ALA A 68 -16.52 1.11 -5.87
N CYS A 69 -15.23 1.45 -6.03
CA CYS A 69 -14.80 2.81 -6.34
C CYS A 69 -15.24 3.27 -7.74
N GLU A 70 -15.48 2.33 -8.68
CA GLU A 70 -15.97 2.67 -10.02
C GLU A 70 -17.39 3.25 -9.98
N SER A 71 -18.20 2.79 -9.02
CA SER A 71 -19.58 3.23 -8.81
C SER A 71 -19.67 4.41 -7.82
N ASP A 72 -18.94 4.36 -6.71
CA ASP A 72 -18.88 5.43 -5.72
C ASP A 72 -17.71 6.39 -5.97
N ARG A 73 -17.77 7.10 -7.09
CA ARG A 73 -16.71 8.02 -7.52
C ARG A 73 -16.60 9.23 -6.59
N ALA A 74 -17.73 9.76 -6.12
CA ALA A 74 -17.76 10.91 -5.22
C ALA A 74 -17.12 10.58 -3.86
N GLY A 75 -17.50 9.44 -3.25
CA GLY A 75 -16.87 8.97 -2.01
C GLY A 75 -15.39 8.68 -2.18
N THR A 76 -15.00 8.12 -3.33
CA THR A 76 -13.58 7.86 -3.63
C THR A 76 -12.76 9.15 -3.77
N LEU A 77 -13.26 10.16 -4.49
CA LEU A 77 -12.59 11.48 -4.61
C LEU A 77 -12.51 12.19 -3.26
N ALA A 78 -13.60 12.18 -2.49
CA ALA A 78 -13.64 12.78 -1.16
C ALA A 78 -12.60 12.16 -0.23
N GLY A 79 -12.51 10.82 -0.20
CA GLY A 79 -11.61 10.10 0.70
C GLY A 79 -10.14 10.07 0.26
N ASN A 80 -9.87 10.05 -1.05
CA ASN A 80 -8.51 9.85 -1.56
C ASN A 80 -7.83 11.11 -2.08
N VAL A 81 -8.57 12.18 -2.36
CA VAL A 81 -8.04 13.45 -2.88
C VAL A 81 -8.33 14.60 -1.91
N LEU A 82 -9.61 14.87 -1.65
CA LEU A 82 -10.00 16.06 -0.88
C LEU A 82 -9.60 15.95 0.61
N LEU A 83 -9.76 14.78 1.20
CA LEU A 83 -9.36 14.52 2.58
C LEU A 83 -7.85 14.74 2.81
N PRO A 84 -6.93 14.06 2.08
CA PRO A 84 -5.49 14.31 2.28
C PRO A 84 -5.10 15.76 1.96
N GLN A 85 -5.70 16.39 0.95
CA GLN A 85 -5.48 17.81 0.65
C GLN A 85 -5.90 18.72 1.82
N THR A 86 -7.06 18.46 2.42
CA THR A 86 -7.53 19.20 3.60
C THR A 86 -6.58 19.05 4.79
N ILE A 87 -6.10 17.82 5.03
CA ILE A 87 -5.13 17.53 6.09
C ILE A 87 -3.81 18.25 5.82
N ALA A 88 -3.31 18.22 4.58
CA ALA A 88 -2.08 18.89 4.17
C ALA A 88 -2.13 20.39 4.48
N HIS A 89 -3.20 21.07 4.04
CA HIS A 89 -3.38 22.51 4.28
C HIS A 89 -3.52 22.83 5.77
N ALA A 90 -4.28 22.03 6.53
CA ALA A 90 -4.45 22.27 7.97
C ALA A 90 -3.13 22.08 8.73
N CYS A 91 -2.34 21.06 8.37
CA CYS A 91 -1.01 20.79 8.93
C CYS A 91 -0.03 21.92 8.60
N ALA A 92 0.01 22.36 7.33
CA ALA A 92 0.83 23.50 6.89
C ALA A 92 0.45 24.79 7.64
N ALA A 93 -0.84 25.10 7.78
CA ALA A 93 -1.33 26.28 8.49
C ALA A 93 -1.12 26.23 10.02
N ALA A 94 -0.87 25.04 10.57
CA ALA A 94 -0.51 24.82 11.97
C ALA A 94 1.01 24.71 12.21
N GLY A 95 1.82 24.58 11.15
CA GLY A 95 3.26 24.31 11.25
C GLY A 95 3.57 22.93 11.83
N ILE A 96 2.75 21.92 11.49
CA ILE A 96 2.88 20.56 12.02
C ILE A 96 3.21 19.59 10.88
N PRO A 97 4.29 18.81 10.97
CA PRO A 97 4.61 17.81 9.96
C PRO A 97 3.65 16.63 10.01
N TRP A 98 3.49 15.94 8.90
CA TRP A 98 2.53 14.83 8.82
C TRP A 98 2.96 13.71 7.87
N GLY A 99 2.30 12.56 7.95
CA GLY A 99 2.52 11.42 7.08
C GLY A 99 1.21 10.88 6.51
N HIS A 100 1.19 10.62 5.21
CA HIS A 100 0.04 10.10 4.49
C HIS A 100 0.27 8.67 4.02
N VAL A 101 -0.64 7.76 4.39
CA VAL A 101 -0.68 6.41 3.80
C VAL A 101 -1.27 6.50 2.38
N SER A 102 -0.38 6.47 1.39
CA SER A 102 -0.72 6.40 -0.02
C SER A 102 -0.79 4.95 -0.52
N SER A 103 -0.72 4.75 -1.84
CA SER A 103 -0.72 3.43 -2.47
C SER A 103 0.30 3.38 -3.59
N GLY A 104 1.07 2.29 -3.63
CA GLY A 104 1.92 1.96 -4.77
C GLY A 104 1.14 1.37 -5.95
N CYS A 105 -0.18 1.20 -5.84
CA CYS A 105 -1.04 0.70 -6.91
C CYS A 105 -1.35 1.77 -7.99
N ILE A 106 -0.41 2.67 -8.23
CA ILE A 106 -0.45 3.74 -9.25
C ILE A 106 0.51 3.47 -10.41
N TYR A 107 1.15 2.29 -10.38
CA TYR A 107 2.02 1.79 -11.43
C TYR A 107 1.52 0.45 -12.00
N SER A 108 1.91 0.15 -13.23
CA SER A 108 1.75 -1.16 -13.88
C SER A 108 3.09 -1.60 -14.45
N GLY A 109 3.46 -2.83 -14.15
CA GLY A 109 4.62 -3.50 -14.70
C GLY A 109 5.92 -3.32 -13.94
N ALA A 110 7.01 -3.26 -14.70
CA ALA A 110 8.35 -2.97 -14.20
C ALA A 110 9.18 -2.32 -15.31
N LYS A 111 10.37 -1.84 -14.95
CA LYS A 111 11.38 -1.42 -15.93
C LYS A 111 12.29 -2.61 -16.25
N VAL A 112 12.37 -3.01 -17.51
CA VAL A 112 13.27 -4.06 -17.98
C VAL A 112 14.59 -3.45 -18.40
N ARG A 113 15.69 -3.99 -17.87
CA ARG A 113 17.06 -3.64 -18.29
C ARG A 113 17.44 -4.42 -19.54
N GLY A 114 17.64 -3.71 -20.65
CA GLY A 114 18.18 -4.25 -21.88
C GLY A 114 19.67 -4.57 -21.77
N ASP A 115 20.18 -5.34 -22.74
CA ASP A 115 21.62 -5.67 -22.81
C ASP A 115 22.47 -4.41 -23.11
N ASP A 116 21.85 -3.38 -23.69
CA ASP A 116 22.39 -2.04 -23.90
C ASP A 116 22.40 -1.17 -22.62
N GLY A 117 21.97 -1.72 -21.48
CA GLY A 117 21.85 -1.05 -20.20
C GLY A 117 20.67 -0.09 -20.09
N ARG A 118 19.89 0.12 -21.15
CA ARG A 118 18.72 1.02 -21.12
C ARG A 118 17.55 0.37 -20.39
N LEU A 119 16.77 1.18 -19.68
CA LEU A 119 15.54 0.77 -19.02
C LEU A 119 14.34 1.05 -19.93
N ARG A 120 13.46 0.06 -20.08
CA ARG A 120 12.18 0.20 -20.81
C ARG A 120 11.03 -0.24 -19.91
N VAL A 121 9.95 0.51 -19.91
CA VAL A 121 8.76 0.16 -19.13
C VAL A 121 8.01 -0.94 -19.86
N GLU A 122 7.77 -2.06 -19.18
CA GLU A 122 6.88 -3.13 -19.62
C GLU A 122 5.71 -3.23 -18.67
N LYS A 123 4.50 -2.84 -19.14
CA LYS A 123 3.29 -2.79 -18.30
C LYS A 123 2.71 -4.16 -17.98
N ASP A 124 2.94 -5.15 -18.84
CA ASP A 124 2.47 -6.53 -18.70
C ASP A 124 3.64 -7.44 -18.33
N LEU A 125 3.66 -7.88 -17.07
CA LEU A 125 4.69 -8.79 -16.53
C LEU A 125 4.48 -10.24 -16.97
N MET A 126 3.32 -10.56 -17.55
CA MET A 126 2.98 -11.88 -18.06
C MET A 126 3.21 -12.01 -19.58
N ALA A 127 3.57 -10.92 -20.26
CA ALA A 127 4.03 -10.95 -21.64
C ALA A 127 5.18 -11.96 -21.80
N PRO A 128 5.22 -12.79 -22.87
CA PRO A 128 6.16 -13.91 -22.99
C PRO A 128 7.63 -13.54 -22.77
N GLY A 129 8.06 -12.38 -23.28
CA GLY A 129 9.44 -11.89 -23.12
C GLY A 129 9.80 -11.51 -21.70
N VAL A 130 8.83 -11.02 -20.91
CA VAL A 130 9.02 -10.60 -19.52
C VAL A 130 8.89 -11.79 -18.58
N ARG A 131 7.96 -12.71 -18.89
CA ARG A 131 7.74 -13.91 -18.08
C ARG A 131 8.99 -14.78 -17.96
N GLY A 132 9.77 -14.94 -19.02
CA GLY A 132 11.05 -15.63 -18.96
C GLY A 132 12.06 -14.98 -17.99
N LEU A 133 11.98 -13.66 -17.78
CA LEU A 133 12.84 -12.94 -16.83
C LEU A 133 12.42 -13.22 -15.37
N LEU A 134 11.13 -13.41 -15.10
CA LEU A 134 10.65 -13.77 -13.76
C LEU A 134 11.22 -15.10 -13.26
N ASP A 135 11.49 -16.03 -14.18
CA ASP A 135 11.99 -17.37 -13.85
C ASP A 135 13.53 -17.46 -13.89
N GLY A 136 14.19 -16.74 -14.82
CA GLY A 136 15.62 -16.93 -15.09
C GLY A 136 16.54 -15.71 -14.91
N ALA A 137 16.00 -14.48 -14.82
CA ALA A 137 16.80 -13.26 -14.81
C ALA A 137 16.09 -12.11 -14.06
N ARG A 138 15.67 -12.37 -12.81
CA ARG A 138 14.89 -11.42 -11.99
C ARG A 138 15.60 -10.09 -11.75
N ASP A 139 16.93 -10.07 -11.78
CA ASP A 139 17.77 -8.89 -11.64
C ASP A 139 17.65 -7.89 -12.80
N ARG A 140 17.17 -8.35 -13.96
CA ARG A 140 16.84 -7.47 -15.10
C ARG A 140 15.55 -6.68 -14.89
N LEU A 141 14.72 -7.07 -13.93
CA LEU A 141 13.49 -6.37 -13.58
C LEU A 141 13.77 -5.35 -12.49
N VAL A 142 13.67 -4.08 -12.86
CA VAL A 142 13.92 -2.93 -12.00
C VAL A 142 12.57 -2.32 -11.60
N GLY A 143 12.38 -2.12 -10.29
CA GLY A 143 11.16 -1.52 -9.76
C GLY A 143 11.02 -0.03 -10.10
N PHE A 144 9.78 0.47 -10.03
CA PHE A 144 9.52 1.91 -10.11
C PHE A 144 10.02 2.61 -8.84
N ALA A 145 10.81 3.66 -9.03
CA ALA A 145 11.30 4.57 -7.99
C ALA A 145 10.27 5.68 -7.74
N GLU A 146 10.49 6.48 -6.70
CA GLU A 146 9.57 7.55 -6.32
C GLU A 146 9.49 8.68 -7.34
N GLU A 147 10.55 8.88 -8.12
CA GLU A 147 10.63 9.89 -9.18
C GLU A 147 9.97 9.44 -10.50
N ASP A 148 9.63 8.16 -10.65
CA ASP A 148 8.95 7.67 -11.85
C ASP A 148 7.50 8.18 -11.88
N ALA A 149 7.07 8.69 -13.04
CA ALA A 149 5.70 9.12 -13.24
C ALA A 149 4.70 7.93 -13.12
N PRO A 150 3.57 8.10 -12.41
CA PRO A 150 2.54 7.06 -12.32
C PRO A 150 1.99 6.65 -13.70
N ASN A 151 2.20 5.39 -14.09
CA ASN A 151 1.77 4.83 -15.39
C ASN A 151 0.49 3.97 -15.31
N PHE A 152 -0.20 4.03 -14.17
CA PHE A 152 -1.50 3.41 -13.92
C PHE A 152 -2.39 4.40 -13.15
N SER A 153 -2.75 5.50 -13.83
CA SER A 153 -3.41 6.68 -13.25
C SER A 153 -4.41 7.30 -14.23
N PHE A 154 -5.10 8.37 -13.84
CA PHE A 154 -5.98 9.10 -14.78
C PHE A 154 -5.22 9.74 -15.95
N ARG A 155 -3.91 9.95 -15.81
CA ARG A 155 -3.06 10.50 -16.87
C ARG A 155 -2.49 9.42 -17.80
N ASP A 156 -2.42 8.19 -17.33
CA ASP A 156 -1.89 7.06 -18.10
C ASP A 156 -2.67 5.77 -17.78
N GLY A 157 -3.57 5.43 -18.69
CA GLY A 157 -4.46 4.29 -18.58
C GLY A 157 -3.93 3.01 -19.23
N PRO A 158 -4.72 1.92 -19.18
CA PRO A 158 -5.96 1.80 -18.40
C PRO A 158 -5.65 1.75 -16.89
N CYS A 159 -6.53 2.30 -16.04
CA CYS A 159 -6.40 2.24 -14.58
C CYS A 159 -7.76 2.10 -13.91
N SER A 160 -7.76 1.71 -12.62
CA SER A 160 -8.97 1.77 -11.80
C SER A 160 -9.23 3.18 -11.27
N PHE A 161 -10.50 3.52 -11.00
CA PHE A 161 -10.84 4.81 -10.38
C PHE A 161 -10.13 5.00 -9.03
N TYR A 162 -9.98 3.93 -8.25
CA TYR A 162 -9.17 3.94 -7.03
C TYR A 162 -7.73 4.41 -7.29
N SER A 163 -7.02 3.76 -8.22
CA SER A 163 -5.63 4.08 -8.55
C SER A 163 -5.49 5.50 -9.07
N GLY A 164 -6.39 5.93 -9.96
CA GLY A 164 -6.43 7.31 -10.46
C GLY A 164 -6.57 8.34 -9.33
N THR A 165 -7.45 8.10 -8.36
CA THR A 165 -7.60 9.01 -7.21
C THR A 165 -6.42 8.98 -6.24
N LYS A 166 -5.71 7.85 -6.08
CA LYS A 166 -4.50 7.82 -5.24
C LYS A 166 -3.36 8.61 -5.89
N ALA A 167 -3.16 8.48 -7.20
CA ALA A 167 -2.20 9.29 -7.93
C ALA A 167 -2.56 10.79 -7.87
N LEU A 168 -3.83 11.13 -8.11
CA LEU A 168 -4.32 12.51 -8.01
C LEU A 168 -4.20 13.07 -6.58
N GLY A 169 -4.39 12.23 -5.57
CA GLY A 169 -4.21 12.61 -4.16
C GLY A 169 -2.75 12.98 -3.83
N GLU A 170 -1.77 12.25 -4.38
CA GLU A 170 -0.35 12.61 -4.27
C GLU A 170 -0.05 13.94 -4.97
N GLU A 171 -0.59 14.15 -6.17
CA GLU A 171 -0.46 15.44 -6.88
C GLU A 171 -1.09 16.60 -6.09
N ALA A 172 -2.26 16.38 -5.47
CA ALA A 172 -3.00 17.41 -4.74
C ALA A 172 -2.32 17.87 -3.44
N ILE A 173 -1.44 17.05 -2.86
CA ILE A 173 -0.68 17.38 -1.64
C ILE A 173 0.78 17.76 -1.92
N ALA A 174 1.24 17.62 -3.16
CA ALA A 174 2.62 17.88 -3.54
C ALA A 174 3.02 19.33 -3.21
N GLY A 175 4.12 19.49 -2.47
CA GLY A 175 4.66 20.80 -2.07
C GLY A 175 3.90 21.50 -0.94
N ILE A 176 2.91 20.86 -0.31
CA ILE A 176 2.15 21.45 0.80
C ILE A 176 2.73 21.01 2.15
N GLY A 177 3.48 21.92 2.77
CA GLY A 177 4.05 21.71 4.11
C GLY A 177 5.09 20.59 4.16
N GLU A 178 5.47 20.21 5.38
CA GLU A 178 6.41 19.11 5.64
C GLU A 178 5.65 17.79 5.75
N SER A 179 5.84 16.89 4.78
CA SER A 179 5.05 15.67 4.73
C SER A 179 5.81 14.45 4.22
N PHE A 180 5.44 13.28 4.74
CA PHE A 180 5.78 12.00 4.14
C PHE A 180 4.61 11.45 3.33
N VAL A 181 4.90 10.85 2.18
CA VAL A 181 3.95 10.05 1.42
C VAL A 181 4.45 8.60 1.40
N TRP A 182 3.74 7.70 2.07
CA TRP A 182 4.15 6.30 2.19
C TRP A 182 3.31 5.40 1.28
N ARG A 183 3.93 4.85 0.24
CA ARG A 183 3.25 3.98 -0.73
C ARG A 183 3.25 2.53 -0.24
N LEU A 184 2.09 2.09 0.24
CA LEU A 184 1.80 0.70 0.60
C LEU A 184 1.38 -0.11 -0.64
N ARG A 185 1.71 -1.41 -0.70
CA ARG A 185 1.11 -2.34 -1.67
C ARG A 185 0.67 -3.64 -1.04
N ILE A 186 -0.51 -4.11 -1.46
CA ILE A 186 -1.05 -5.47 -1.22
C ILE A 186 -0.71 -5.96 0.21
N PRO A 187 -1.29 -5.33 1.25
CA PRO A 187 -0.89 -5.60 2.61
C PRO A 187 -1.17 -7.05 3.00
N PHE A 188 -0.23 -7.64 3.73
CA PHE A 188 -0.35 -8.98 4.30
C PHE A 188 0.20 -9.03 5.72
N ASP A 189 -0.22 -10.02 6.49
CA ASP A 189 0.32 -10.32 7.81
C ASP A 189 0.05 -11.79 8.16
N HIS A 190 0.37 -12.18 9.39
CA HIS A 190 0.17 -13.53 9.92
C HIS A 190 -1.24 -13.79 10.45
N VAL A 191 -2.15 -12.82 10.42
CA VAL A 191 -3.51 -12.96 10.98
C VAL A 191 -4.51 -13.15 9.84
N ASP A 192 -5.22 -14.26 9.86
CA ASP A 192 -6.25 -14.53 8.86
C ASP A 192 -7.37 -13.48 8.93
N GLY A 193 -7.76 -12.93 7.78
CA GLY A 193 -8.80 -11.91 7.71
C GLY A 193 -9.09 -11.45 6.29
N ALA A 194 -10.30 -10.90 6.07
CA ALA A 194 -10.80 -10.54 4.74
C ALA A 194 -9.94 -9.50 3.96
N ARG A 195 -9.08 -8.74 4.64
CA ARG A 195 -8.19 -7.74 4.01
C ARG A 195 -6.76 -8.24 3.78
N ASN A 196 -6.36 -9.32 4.44
CA ASN A 196 -5.03 -9.91 4.32
C ASN A 196 -4.89 -10.63 2.96
N TYR A 197 -3.84 -10.29 2.21
CA TYR A 197 -3.57 -10.92 0.91
C TYR A 197 -3.39 -12.44 1.00
N LEU A 198 -2.70 -12.95 2.02
CA LEU A 198 -2.48 -14.40 2.19
C LEU A 198 -3.79 -15.16 2.40
N SER A 199 -4.72 -14.56 3.17
CA SER A 199 -6.07 -15.10 3.34
C SER A 199 -6.86 -15.14 2.05
N LYS A 200 -6.76 -14.07 1.23
CA LYS A 200 -7.46 -14.00 -0.05
C LYS A 200 -6.99 -15.09 -1.01
N ILE A 201 -5.67 -15.28 -1.14
CA ILE A 201 -5.10 -16.35 -1.98
C ILE A 201 -5.63 -17.72 -1.54
N GLN A 202 -5.63 -17.99 -0.24
CA GLN A 202 -6.16 -19.25 0.30
C GLN A 202 -7.64 -19.48 -0.05
N ARG A 203 -8.46 -18.42 -0.09
CA ARG A 203 -9.92 -18.50 -0.26
C ARG A 203 -10.40 -18.39 -1.72
N TYR A 204 -9.63 -17.82 -2.64
CA TYR A 204 -10.04 -17.72 -4.04
C TYR A 204 -10.15 -19.09 -4.71
N SER A 205 -11.24 -19.33 -5.44
CA SER A 205 -11.40 -20.56 -6.23
C SER A 205 -10.26 -20.71 -7.24
N ARG A 206 -9.96 -19.62 -7.97
CA ARG A 206 -8.84 -19.50 -8.89
C ARG A 206 -7.98 -18.29 -8.58
N VAL A 207 -6.67 -18.47 -8.66
CA VAL A 207 -5.67 -17.48 -8.32
C VAL A 207 -5.15 -16.82 -9.59
N TYR A 208 -5.03 -15.49 -9.57
CA TYR A 208 -4.52 -14.72 -10.71
C TYR A 208 -3.00 -14.59 -10.60
N ASP A 209 -2.28 -15.11 -11.59
CA ASP A 209 -0.82 -15.17 -11.58
C ASP A 209 -0.22 -13.84 -12.05
N ASN A 210 0.44 -13.11 -11.15
CA ASN A 210 1.24 -11.94 -11.50
C ASN A 210 2.42 -11.74 -10.52
N ALA A 211 3.35 -10.84 -10.86
CA ALA A 211 4.48 -10.44 -10.03
C ALA A 211 4.23 -9.09 -9.34
N ASN A 212 4.55 -9.03 -8.04
CA ASN A 212 4.20 -7.88 -7.21
C ASN A 212 5.20 -7.63 -6.08
N SER A 213 5.52 -6.36 -5.84
CA SER A 213 6.03 -5.90 -4.54
C SER A 213 4.89 -5.81 -3.52
N ILE A 214 5.03 -6.45 -2.36
CA ILE A 214 3.98 -6.52 -1.33
C ILE A 214 4.53 -6.04 0.02
N SER A 215 3.64 -5.61 0.91
CA SER A 215 4.02 -5.02 2.20
C SER A 215 3.48 -5.82 3.37
N HIS A 216 4.35 -6.34 4.24
CA HIS A 216 3.95 -6.86 5.54
C HIS A 216 3.45 -5.68 6.37
N LEU A 217 2.23 -5.80 6.90
CA LEU A 217 1.52 -4.67 7.50
C LEU A 217 2.28 -4.09 8.72
N GLY A 218 2.88 -4.96 9.54
CA GLY A 218 3.69 -4.54 10.68
C GLY A 218 4.97 -3.83 10.25
N ASP A 219 5.66 -4.37 9.25
CA ASP A 219 6.94 -3.82 8.76
C ASP A 219 6.71 -2.46 8.11
N PHE A 220 5.62 -2.32 7.34
CA PHE A 220 5.21 -1.06 6.74
C PHE A 220 4.98 0.03 7.79
N VAL A 221 4.18 -0.27 8.82
CA VAL A 221 3.86 0.68 9.88
C VAL A 221 5.11 1.06 10.67
N SER A 222 5.94 0.08 11.01
CA SER A 222 7.22 0.30 11.69
C SER A 222 8.11 1.25 10.86
N ALA A 223 8.27 0.98 9.57
CA ALA A 223 9.07 1.81 8.67
C ALA A 223 8.53 3.24 8.53
N CYS A 224 7.20 3.42 8.49
CA CYS A 224 6.59 4.76 8.46
C CYS A 224 6.94 5.58 9.71
N LEU A 225 6.85 4.95 10.89
CA LEU A 225 7.20 5.61 12.15
C LEU A 225 8.71 5.84 12.27
N ASP A 226 9.53 4.93 11.73
CA ASP A 226 10.98 5.09 11.65
C ASP A 226 11.38 6.29 10.79
N CYS A 227 10.66 6.59 9.69
CA CYS A 227 10.88 7.82 8.93
C CYS A 227 10.80 9.06 9.84
N TRP A 228 9.76 9.13 10.68
CA TRP A 228 9.56 10.23 11.61
C TRP A 228 10.61 10.25 12.74
N ASP A 229 10.82 9.10 13.38
CA ASP A 229 11.72 8.94 14.52
C ASP A 229 13.19 9.22 14.15
N GLN A 230 13.61 8.78 12.94
CA GLN A 230 14.97 8.97 12.42
C GLN A 230 15.16 10.30 11.70
N ARG A 231 14.11 11.11 11.54
CA ARG A 231 14.16 12.42 10.86
C ARG A 231 14.68 12.31 9.42
N VAL A 232 14.26 11.28 8.69
CA VAL A 232 14.59 11.19 7.27
C VAL A 232 13.87 12.31 6.49
N PRO A 233 14.39 12.73 5.32
CA PRO A 233 13.80 13.84 4.56
C PRO A 233 12.30 13.67 4.29
N PHE A 234 11.52 14.75 4.42
CA PHE A 234 10.08 14.75 4.12
C PHE A 234 9.83 14.59 2.61
N GLU A 235 9.62 13.36 2.18
CA GLU A 235 9.44 13.01 0.78
C GLU A 235 8.47 11.84 0.60
N THR A 236 8.28 11.42 -0.65
CA THR A 236 7.62 10.17 -0.98
C THR A 236 8.59 9.00 -0.80
N TYR A 237 8.07 7.88 -0.27
CA TYR A 237 8.78 6.62 -0.07
C TYR A 237 7.92 5.41 -0.48
N ASN A 238 8.49 4.52 -1.29
CA ASN A 238 7.97 3.19 -1.57
C ASN A 238 8.26 2.27 -0.38
N ILE A 239 7.25 1.99 0.43
CA ILE A 239 7.38 1.13 1.61
C ILE A 239 6.74 -0.23 1.31
N THR A 240 7.48 -1.03 0.56
CA THR A 240 7.25 -2.45 0.34
C THR A 240 8.43 -3.23 0.92
N ASN A 241 8.20 -4.48 1.32
CA ASN A 241 9.34 -5.31 1.70
C ASN A 241 10.25 -5.48 0.47
N PRO A 242 11.59 -5.24 0.58
CA PRO A 242 12.48 -5.26 -0.57
C PRO A 242 12.40 -6.56 -1.37
N GLY A 243 12.40 -6.40 -2.69
CA GLY A 243 12.16 -7.48 -3.65
C GLY A 243 10.72 -7.55 -4.13
N PHE A 244 10.40 -8.62 -4.84
CA PHE A 244 9.06 -8.92 -5.35
C PHE A 244 8.84 -10.43 -5.35
N VAL A 245 7.58 -10.83 -5.43
CA VAL A 245 7.17 -12.23 -5.51
C VAL A 245 6.19 -12.43 -6.65
N THR A 246 6.23 -13.59 -7.27
CA THR A 246 5.13 -14.05 -8.11
C THR A 246 4.01 -14.61 -7.23
N THR A 247 2.82 -14.72 -7.81
CA THR A 247 1.71 -15.35 -7.09
C THR A 247 1.97 -16.84 -6.87
N ARG A 248 2.69 -17.49 -7.80
CA ARG A 248 3.17 -18.87 -7.64
C ARG A 248 4.15 -19.02 -6.47
N ASP A 249 5.06 -18.07 -6.28
CA ASP A 249 5.98 -18.08 -5.12
C ASP A 249 5.18 -18.11 -3.80
N VAL A 250 4.12 -17.29 -3.72
CA VAL A 250 3.26 -17.20 -2.53
C VAL A 250 2.43 -18.47 -2.32
N VAL A 251 1.84 -19.02 -3.38
CA VAL A 251 1.08 -20.29 -3.31
C VAL A 251 1.98 -21.43 -2.86
N ALA A 252 3.20 -21.55 -3.41
CA ALA A 252 4.15 -22.58 -3.02
C ALA A 252 4.50 -22.50 -1.53
N LEU A 253 4.70 -21.28 -1.00
CA LEU A 253 4.94 -21.08 0.44
C LEU A 253 3.72 -21.45 1.29
N ILE A 254 2.50 -21.10 0.86
CA ILE A 254 1.25 -21.49 1.54
C ILE A 254 1.11 -23.02 1.57
N GLU A 255 1.33 -23.70 0.45
CA GLU A 255 1.27 -25.16 0.36
C GLU A 255 2.30 -25.83 1.28
N ALA A 256 3.53 -25.31 1.31
CA ALA A 256 4.60 -25.83 2.15
C ALA A 256 4.32 -25.64 3.65
N ARG A 257 3.80 -24.48 4.06
CA ARG A 257 3.67 -24.10 5.48
C ARG A 257 2.31 -24.44 6.08
N LEU A 258 1.21 -24.20 5.35
CA LEU A 258 -0.15 -24.35 5.86
C LEU A 258 -0.83 -25.64 5.41
N ARG A 259 -0.32 -26.30 4.35
CA ARG A 259 -0.83 -27.58 3.82
C ARG A 259 -2.35 -27.60 3.65
N PRO A 260 -2.93 -26.66 2.89
CA PRO A 260 -4.36 -26.57 2.72
C PRO A 260 -4.91 -27.85 2.06
N GLY A 261 -6.10 -28.30 2.48
CA GLY A 261 -6.75 -29.49 1.94
C GLY A 261 -7.32 -29.34 0.51
N ARG A 262 -6.84 -28.37 -0.27
CA ARG A 262 -7.29 -28.07 -1.62
C ARG A 262 -6.10 -27.89 -2.55
N ARG A 263 -6.33 -28.03 -3.86
CA ARG A 263 -5.38 -27.61 -4.89
C ARG A 263 -5.70 -26.20 -5.33
N PHE A 264 -4.66 -25.44 -5.67
CA PHE A 264 -4.82 -24.11 -6.26
C PHE A 264 -4.95 -24.24 -7.78
N GLU A 265 -6.01 -23.64 -8.31
CA GLU A 265 -6.20 -23.45 -9.75
C GLU A 265 -5.81 -22.02 -10.12
N TYR A 266 -5.33 -21.83 -11.34
CA TYR A 266 -4.92 -20.53 -11.85
C TYR A 266 -5.81 -20.12 -13.02
N TRP A 267 -6.07 -18.82 -13.13
CA TRP A 267 -6.62 -18.25 -14.37
C TRP A 267 -5.61 -18.44 -15.51
N GLN A 268 -6.09 -18.68 -16.72
CA GLN A 268 -5.23 -18.90 -17.89
C GLN A 268 -4.48 -17.62 -18.27
N ASP A 269 -5.19 -16.50 -18.31
CA ASP A 269 -4.66 -15.20 -18.70
C ASP A 269 -5.49 -14.03 -18.12
N ASP A 270 -5.04 -12.81 -18.40
CA ASP A 270 -5.71 -11.56 -18.04
C ASP A 270 -7.12 -11.49 -18.63
N ALA A 271 -7.34 -11.99 -19.85
CA ALA A 271 -8.63 -11.91 -20.52
C ALA A 271 -9.69 -12.75 -19.79
N GLU A 272 -9.34 -13.97 -19.36
CA GLU A 272 -10.21 -14.82 -18.55
C GLU A 272 -10.49 -14.17 -17.18
N PHE A 273 -9.45 -13.62 -16.53
CA PHE A 273 -9.61 -12.98 -15.22
C PHE A 273 -10.50 -11.75 -15.26
N TYR A 274 -10.29 -10.82 -16.20
CA TYR A 274 -11.11 -9.61 -16.33
C TYR A 274 -12.49 -9.90 -16.93
N GLY A 275 -12.64 -10.95 -17.73
CA GLY A 275 -13.93 -11.38 -18.25
C GLY A 275 -14.86 -11.96 -17.18
N VAL A 276 -14.30 -12.55 -16.11
CA VAL A 276 -15.08 -13.33 -15.13
C VAL A 276 -15.02 -12.78 -13.70
N ALA A 277 -13.86 -12.31 -13.24
CA ALA A 277 -13.58 -12.12 -11.81
C ALA A 277 -13.30 -10.67 -11.38
N ALA A 278 -12.97 -9.75 -12.30
CA ALA A 278 -12.69 -8.35 -11.96
C ALA A 278 -13.28 -7.39 -12.99
N LYS A 279 -13.97 -6.34 -12.51
CA LYS A 279 -14.62 -5.34 -13.39
C LYS A 279 -13.70 -4.18 -13.80
N THR A 280 -12.57 -4.01 -13.12
CA THR A 280 -11.63 -2.91 -13.35
C THR A 280 -10.20 -3.43 -13.37
N PRO A 281 -9.29 -2.80 -14.15
CA PRO A 281 -7.88 -3.16 -14.20
C PRO A 281 -7.24 -3.28 -12.82
N ARG A 282 -6.31 -4.23 -12.64
CA ARG A 282 -5.51 -4.40 -11.43
C ARG A 282 -4.09 -3.91 -11.67
N SER A 283 -3.56 -3.14 -10.71
CA SER A 283 -2.15 -2.78 -10.71
C SER A 283 -1.32 -4.00 -10.28
N ASN A 284 -0.50 -4.49 -11.20
CA ASN A 284 0.58 -5.43 -10.91
C ASN A 284 1.88 -4.73 -11.20
N CYS A 285 2.73 -4.53 -10.19
CA CYS A 285 3.98 -3.82 -10.39
C CYS A 285 5.07 -4.19 -9.39
N ILE A 286 6.30 -3.87 -9.75
CA ILE A 286 7.49 -3.96 -8.90
C ILE A 286 7.88 -2.54 -8.50
N LEU A 287 8.09 -2.30 -7.20
CA LEU A 287 8.58 -1.03 -6.67
C LEU A 287 10.02 -1.16 -6.19
N ASP A 288 10.79 -0.08 -6.34
CA ASP A 288 12.11 0.05 -5.72
C ASP A 288 11.95 0.70 -4.34
N SER A 289 12.36 -0.01 -3.29
CA SER A 289 12.43 0.51 -1.91
C SER A 289 13.83 1.00 -1.54
N GLY A 290 14.75 1.10 -2.50
CA GLY A 290 16.13 1.49 -2.28
C GLY A 290 16.27 2.89 -1.68
N LYS A 291 15.37 3.83 -1.99
CA LYS A 291 15.36 5.17 -1.38
C LYS A 291 15.16 5.11 0.13
N LEU A 292 14.18 4.32 0.59
CA LEU A 292 13.91 4.09 2.00
C LEU A 292 15.14 3.50 2.72
N LEU A 293 15.76 2.48 2.12
CA LEU A 293 16.95 1.82 2.67
C LEU A 293 18.16 2.76 2.75
N ARG A 294 18.39 3.58 1.71
CA ARG A 294 19.47 4.60 1.69
C ARG A 294 19.25 5.68 2.74
N ALA A 295 18.00 5.97 3.09
CA ALA A 295 17.66 6.89 4.17
C ALA A 295 17.90 6.32 5.58
N GLY A 296 18.28 5.03 5.70
CA GLY A 296 18.60 4.37 6.97
C GLY A 296 17.44 3.59 7.60
N VAL A 297 16.24 3.68 7.04
CA VAL A 297 15.08 2.94 7.53
C VAL A 297 15.20 1.47 7.15
N ARG A 298 15.09 0.58 8.14
CA ARG A 298 15.26 -0.86 7.96
C ARG A 298 13.92 -1.53 7.72
N ILE A 299 13.85 -2.33 6.67
CA ILE A 299 12.73 -3.21 6.37
C ILE A 299 13.28 -4.51 5.79
N ARG A 300 12.82 -5.64 6.31
CA ARG A 300 13.30 -6.96 5.90
C ARG A 300 12.79 -7.34 4.50
N PRO A 301 13.50 -8.19 3.74
CA PRO A 301 13.08 -8.64 2.42
C PRO A 301 11.71 -9.34 2.41
N VAL A 302 11.04 -9.32 1.26
CA VAL A 302 9.68 -9.87 1.11
C VAL A 302 9.60 -11.38 1.39
N THR A 303 10.64 -12.13 1.03
CA THR A 303 10.71 -13.58 1.26
C THR A 303 10.73 -13.90 2.75
N GLU A 304 11.58 -13.21 3.53
CA GLU A 304 11.66 -13.35 4.99
C GLU A 304 10.33 -12.99 5.66
N ALA A 305 9.70 -11.88 5.23
CA ALA A 305 8.43 -11.44 5.78
C ALA A 305 7.29 -12.43 5.51
N LEU A 306 7.25 -13.05 4.33
CA LEU A 306 6.28 -14.10 3.98
C LEU A 306 6.49 -15.38 4.78
N GLU A 307 7.74 -15.85 4.88
CA GLU A 307 8.08 -17.03 5.68
C GLU A 307 7.63 -16.86 7.14
N ASP A 308 7.99 -15.73 7.73
CA ASP A 308 7.64 -15.38 9.10
C ASP A 308 6.13 -15.23 9.31
N ALA A 309 5.41 -14.65 8.34
CA ALA A 309 3.97 -14.52 8.40
C ALA A 309 3.25 -15.88 8.38
N LEU A 310 3.69 -16.79 7.49
CA LEU A 310 3.09 -18.12 7.37
C LEU A 310 3.50 -19.05 8.51
N ALA A 311 4.72 -18.92 9.05
CA ALA A 311 5.18 -19.70 10.21
C ALA A 311 4.40 -19.36 11.49
N ARG A 312 3.93 -18.12 11.62
CA ARG A 312 3.15 -17.64 12.78
C ARG A 312 1.67 -17.45 12.46
N TRP A 313 1.16 -18.17 11.45
CA TRP A 313 -0.21 -18.01 10.97
C TRP A 313 -1.24 -18.21 12.09
N GLN A 314 -2.15 -17.27 12.23
CA GLN A 314 -3.22 -17.26 13.23
C GLN A 314 -4.57 -17.27 12.52
N PRO A 315 -5.44 -18.26 12.81
CA PRO A 315 -6.80 -18.27 12.29
C PRO A 315 -7.59 -17.02 12.68
N GLU A 316 -8.60 -16.68 11.87
CA GLU A 316 -9.45 -15.52 12.11
C GLU A 316 -10.18 -15.73 13.43
N LYS A 317 -10.01 -14.80 14.37
CA LYS A 317 -10.72 -14.89 15.65
C LYS A 317 -12.22 -14.74 15.37
N PRO A 318 -13.08 -15.60 15.93
CA PRO A 318 -14.51 -15.40 15.83
C PRO A 318 -14.87 -14.00 16.38
N PRO A 319 -15.89 -13.32 15.84
CA PRO A 319 -16.31 -12.04 16.35
C PRO A 319 -16.59 -12.16 17.86
N THR A 320 -15.98 -11.28 18.66
CA THR A 320 -16.30 -11.20 20.08
C THR A 320 -17.78 -10.81 20.21
N PRO A 321 -18.58 -11.53 21.05
CA PRO A 321 -20.02 -11.28 21.20
C PRO A 321 -20.38 -9.83 21.52
#